data_AF-A0A382XEM0-F1
#
_entry.id   AF-A0A382XEM0-F1
#
_cell.length_a   1.000
_cell.length_b   1.000
_cell.length_c   1.000
_cell.angle_alpha   90.00
_cell.angle_beta   90.00
_cell.angle_gamma   90.00
#
_symmetry.space_group_name_H-M   'P 1'
#
loop_
_entity.id
_entity.type
_entity.pdbx_description
1 polymer ?
#
loop_
_entity_poly.entity_id
_entity_poly.type
_entity_poly.pdbx_seq_one_letter_code
_entity_poly.pdbx_strand_id
1 'polypeptide(L)'
;EEIDELGEKLNSPEMYFNEDNLRRAYKQPLASLVDFVKHVLDVEELKPIEVQVEENFDAWLITQDFNNEQKDFIRLLKNRFIANGKADIEDLFEPPLSYFNAGSKGVELFGEELLVDMIDDLNQNIFKRAI
;
A
#
# COMPACT_ATOMS: atom_id res chain seq x y z
N GLU A 1 -39.74 -4.98 1.60
CA GLU A 1 -39.82 -4.21 0.34
C GLU A 1 -38.55 -3.41 0.10
N GLU A 2 -38.29 -2.29 0.79
CA GLU A 2 -37.13 -1.42 0.47
C GLU A 2 -35.75 -2.09 0.67
N ILE A 3 -35.59 -2.91 1.72
CA ILE A 3 -34.35 -3.70 1.95
C ILE A 3 -34.20 -4.83 0.92
N ASP A 4 -35.31 -5.42 0.48
CA ASP A 4 -35.30 -6.53 -0.47
C ASP A 4 -34.94 -6.02 -1.87
N GLU A 5 -35.50 -4.87 -2.28
CA GLU A 5 -35.15 -4.17 -3.53
C GLU A 5 -33.69 -3.69 -3.53
N LEU A 6 -33.22 -3.16 -2.39
CA LEU A 6 -31.81 -2.80 -2.22
C LEU A 6 -30.92 -4.05 -2.33
N GLY A 7 -31.32 -5.16 -1.72
CA GLY A 7 -30.64 -6.44 -1.79
C GLY A 7 -30.56 -7.00 -3.22
N GLU A 8 -31.63 -6.91 -4.00
CA GLU A 8 -31.62 -7.33 -5.41
C GLU A 8 -30.71 -6.45 -6.26
N LYS A 9 -30.74 -5.13 -6.06
CA LYS A 9 -29.89 -4.19 -6.80
C LYS A 9 -28.41 -4.36 -6.47
N LEU A 10 -28.07 -4.54 -5.20
CA LEU A 10 -26.71 -4.80 -4.70
C LEU A 10 -26.21 -6.22 -5.01
N ASN A 11 -27.05 -7.15 -5.46
CA ASN A 11 -26.65 -8.48 -5.92
C ASN A 11 -26.58 -8.60 -7.46
N SER A 12 -26.83 -7.50 -8.19
CA SER A 12 -26.64 -7.48 -9.64
C SER A 12 -25.14 -7.63 -10.00
N PRO A 13 -24.79 -8.28 -11.12
CA PRO A 13 -23.39 -8.53 -11.48
C PRO A 13 -22.51 -7.27 -11.57
N GLU A 14 -23.10 -6.13 -11.93
CA GLU A 14 -22.39 -4.85 -12.06
C GLU A 14 -22.25 -4.10 -10.73
N MET A 15 -23.20 -4.24 -9.80
CA MET A 15 -23.20 -3.57 -8.49
C MET A 15 -23.05 -4.53 -7.31
N TYR A 16 -22.49 -5.72 -7.56
CA TYR A 16 -22.37 -6.76 -6.53
C TYR A 16 -21.66 -6.21 -5.29
N PHE A 17 -22.23 -6.44 -4.11
CA PHE A 17 -21.63 -6.00 -2.86
C PHE A 17 -20.34 -6.80 -2.58
N ASN A 18 -19.21 -6.26 -3.02
CA ASN A 18 -17.88 -6.77 -2.79
C ASN A 18 -16.89 -5.63 -2.49
N GLU A 19 -15.72 -5.99 -1.98
CA GLU A 19 -14.68 -5.06 -1.60
C GLU A 19 -14.23 -4.17 -2.78
N ASP A 20 -14.08 -4.73 -3.98
CA ASP A 20 -13.61 -3.97 -5.15
C ASP A 20 -14.60 -2.88 -5.59
N ASN A 21 -15.90 -3.18 -5.55
CA ASN A 21 -16.95 -2.20 -5.82
C ASN A 21 -17.01 -1.12 -4.75
N LEU A 22 -16.80 -1.48 -3.48
CA LEU A 22 -16.75 -0.51 -2.37
C LEU A 22 -15.52 0.41 -2.48
N ARG A 23 -14.35 -0.15 -2.78
CA ARG A 23 -13.12 0.62 -3.07
C ARG A 23 -13.35 1.66 -4.15
N ARG A 24 -14.01 1.29 -5.25
CA ARG A 24 -14.35 2.21 -6.35
C ARG A 24 -15.35 3.28 -5.92
N ALA A 25 -16.42 2.89 -5.23
CA ALA A 25 -17.49 3.81 -4.81
C ALA A 25 -16.98 4.89 -3.84
N TYR A 26 -16.14 4.49 -2.87
CA TYR A 26 -15.57 5.39 -1.87
C TYR A 26 -14.25 6.04 -2.29
N LYS A 27 -13.68 5.65 -3.45
CA LYS A 27 -12.34 6.06 -3.91
C LYS A 27 -11.25 5.71 -2.90
N GLN A 28 -11.35 4.52 -2.31
CA GLN A 28 -10.50 4.03 -1.24
C GLN A 28 -9.85 2.70 -1.66
N PRO A 29 -8.80 2.73 -2.51
CA PRO A 29 -8.30 1.51 -3.18
C PRO A 29 -7.61 0.52 -2.25
N LEU A 30 -7.26 0.93 -1.02
CA LEU A 30 -6.58 0.09 -0.02
C LEU A 30 -7.50 -0.34 1.13
N ALA A 31 -8.70 0.23 1.24
CA ALA A 31 -9.61 -0.12 2.31
C ALA A 31 -10.12 -1.55 2.16
N SER A 32 -10.22 -2.24 3.29
CA SER A 32 -10.81 -3.58 3.40
C SER A 32 -12.33 -3.50 3.61
N LEU A 33 -13.03 -4.62 3.43
CA LEU A 33 -14.44 -4.74 3.78
C LEU A 33 -14.70 -4.34 5.24
N VAL A 34 -13.79 -4.67 6.16
CA VAL A 34 -13.92 -4.32 7.58
C VAL A 34 -13.88 -2.80 7.77
N ASP A 35 -13.04 -2.09 7.03
CA ASP A 35 -12.95 -0.62 7.11
C ASP A 35 -14.25 0.03 6.63
N PHE A 36 -14.84 -0.49 5.54
CA PHE A 36 -16.15 -0.01 5.06
C PHE A 36 -17.26 -0.28 6.08
N VAL A 37 -17.27 -1.46 6.70
CA VAL A 37 -18.26 -1.79 7.74
C VAL A 37 -18.12 -0.86 8.94
N LYS A 38 -16.91 -0.60 9.42
CA LYS A 38 -16.66 0.36 10.51
C LYS A 38 -17.13 1.76 10.14
N HIS A 39 -16.88 2.21 8.91
CA HIS A 39 -17.31 3.52 8.44
C HIS A 39 -18.83 3.66 8.35
N VAL A 40 -19.51 2.66 7.80
CA VAL A 40 -20.99 2.66 7.72
C VAL A 40 -21.63 2.62 9.11
N LEU A 41 -20.99 1.98 10.08
CA LEU A 41 -21.45 1.92 11.47
C LEU A 41 -21.03 3.13 12.32
N ASP A 42 -20.40 4.15 11.73
CA ASP A 42 -19.91 5.35 12.42
C ASP A 42 -18.92 5.04 13.57
N VAL A 43 -18.19 3.91 13.45
CA VAL A 43 -17.18 3.48 14.43
C VAL A 43 -15.83 4.16 14.15
N GLU A 44 -15.46 4.30 12.88
CA GLU A 44 -14.19 4.86 12.43
C GLU A 44 -14.35 5.48 11.03
N GLU A 45 -13.78 6.67 10.80
CA GLU A 45 -13.76 7.25 9.45
C GLU A 45 -12.79 6.51 8.52
N LEU A 46 -13.09 6.49 7.22
CA LEU A 46 -12.15 5.95 6.23
C LEU A 46 -10.92 6.83 6.15
N LYS A 47 -9.76 6.27 6.50
CA LYS A 47 -8.49 6.97 6.50
C LYS A 47 -8.12 7.44 5.07
N PRO A 48 -7.40 8.56 4.93
CA PRO A 48 -6.78 8.91 3.65
C PRO A 48 -5.85 7.79 3.16
N ILE A 49 -5.71 7.66 1.84
CA ILE A 49 -4.88 6.62 1.24
C ILE A 49 -3.42 6.72 1.71
N GLU A 50 -2.91 7.94 1.88
CA GLU A 50 -1.54 8.19 2.32
C GLU A 50 -1.31 7.62 3.72
N VAL A 51 -2.28 7.78 4.62
CA VAL A 51 -2.22 7.24 5.99
C VAL A 51 -2.26 5.72 5.97
N GLN A 52 -3.11 5.12 5.14
CA GLN A 52 -3.18 3.66 5.00
C GLN A 52 -1.87 3.08 4.46
N VAL A 53 -1.28 3.72 3.45
CA VAL A 53 0.03 3.31 2.90
C VAL A 53 1.11 3.41 3.98
N GLU A 54 1.09 4.47 4.79
CA GLU A 54 2.08 4.67 5.85
C GLU A 54 1.99 3.59 6.94
N GLU A 55 0.77 3.31 7.43
CA GLU A 55 0.52 2.27 8.43
C GLU A 55 0.87 0.87 7.88
N ASN A 56 0.49 0.57 6.64
CA ASN A 56 0.83 -0.70 6.00
C ASN A 56 2.34 -0.87 5.84
N PHE A 57 3.05 0.20 5.47
CA PHE A 57 4.51 0.19 5.33
C PHE A 57 5.19 -0.09 6.68
N ASP A 58 4.76 0.59 7.74
CA ASP A 58 5.33 0.39 9.08
C ASP A 58 5.04 -1.02 9.61
N ALA A 59 3.82 -1.53 9.39
CA ALA A 59 3.46 -2.91 9.73
C ALA A 59 4.30 -3.94 8.97
N TRP A 60 4.46 -3.77 7.66
CA TRP A 60 5.31 -4.61 6.84
C TRP A 60 6.77 -4.58 7.31
N LEU A 61 7.32 -3.41 7.63
CA LEU A 61 8.71 -3.28 8.09
C LEU A 61 8.96 -4.01 9.42
N ILE A 62 7.93 -4.13 10.27
CA ILE A 62 7.99 -4.89 11.52
C ILE A 62 8.02 -6.40 11.25
N THR A 63 7.34 -6.89 10.21
CA THR A 63 7.33 -8.32 9.87
C THR A 63 8.61 -8.80 9.19
N GLN A 64 9.43 -7.87 8.67
CA GLN A 64 10.70 -8.22 8.04
C GLN A 64 11.83 -8.47 9.05
N ASP A 65 12.63 -9.50 8.79
CA ASP A 65 13.85 -9.86 9.55
C ASP A 65 15.08 -9.06 9.07
N PHE A 66 14.91 -7.74 8.95
CA PHE A 66 15.99 -6.82 8.60
C PHE A 66 16.67 -6.24 9.85
N ASN A 67 17.97 -6.00 9.74
CA ASN A 67 18.73 -5.31 10.77
C ASN A 67 18.37 -3.80 10.82
N ASN A 68 18.83 -3.10 11.84
CA ASN A 68 18.46 -1.68 12.04
C ASN A 68 18.88 -0.79 10.87
N GLU A 69 20.06 -1.01 10.29
CA GLU A 69 20.57 -0.20 9.18
C GLU A 69 19.76 -0.41 7.89
N GLN A 70 19.41 -1.66 7.60
CA GLN A 70 18.49 -2.01 6.51
C GLN A 70 17.12 -1.35 6.72
N LYS A 71 16.56 -1.41 7.93
CA LYS A 71 15.26 -0.77 8.24
C LYS A 71 15.31 0.74 8.08
N ASP A 72 16.39 1.39 8.51
CA ASP A 72 16.56 2.83 8.37
C ASP A 72 16.75 3.25 6.90
N PHE A 73 17.45 2.44 6.12
CA PHE A 73 17.54 2.63 4.67
C PHE A 73 16.16 2.55 4.01
N ILE A 74 15.35 1.53 4.34
CA ILE A 74 14.01 1.37 3.77
C ILE A 74 13.11 2.57 4.14
N ARG A 75 13.18 3.07 5.38
CA ARG A 75 12.47 4.29 5.80
C ARG A 75 12.84 5.52 4.97
N LEU A 76 14.10 5.64 4.54
CA LEU A 76 14.54 6.73 3.68
C LEU A 76 13.91 6.65 2.28
N LEU A 77 13.62 5.46 1.78
CA LEU A 77 12.95 5.25 0.49
C LEU A 77 11.43 5.52 0.57
N LYS A 78 10.83 5.38 1.75
CA LYS A 78 9.37 5.44 1.99
C LYS A 78 8.71 6.61 1.26
N ASN A 79 9.18 7.83 1.51
CA ASN A 79 8.56 9.05 0.95
C ASN A 79 8.58 9.08 -0.58
N ARG A 80 9.66 8.55 -1.20
CA ARG A 80 9.78 8.48 -2.66
C ARG A 80 8.76 7.51 -3.24
N PHE A 81 8.65 6.32 -2.65
CA PHE A 81 7.71 5.30 -3.12
C PHE A 81 6.24 5.69 -2.89
N ILE A 82 5.93 6.35 -1.77
CA ILE A 82 4.60 6.91 -1.51
C ILE A 82 4.24 7.96 -2.55
N ALA A 83 5.15 8.90 -2.84
CA ALA A 83 4.90 9.96 -3.82
C ALA A 83 4.66 9.40 -5.24
N ASN A 84 5.38 8.35 -5.61
CA ASN A 84 5.20 7.66 -6.89
C ASN A 84 4.00 6.68 -6.88
N GLY A 85 3.52 6.32 -5.69
CA GLY A 85 2.49 5.31 -5.46
C GLY A 85 2.86 3.93 -5.98
N LYS A 86 4.17 3.63 -6.07
CA LYS A 86 4.81 2.35 -6.39
C LYS A 86 6.28 2.40 -5.91
N ALA A 87 6.87 1.24 -5.64
CA ALA A 87 8.31 1.11 -5.45
C ALA A 87 8.98 0.81 -6.79
N ASP A 88 10.04 1.54 -7.13
CA ASP A 88 10.81 1.34 -8.36
C ASP A 88 12.31 1.33 -8.04
N ILE A 89 13.05 0.36 -8.60
CA ILE A 89 14.51 0.29 -8.43
C ILE A 89 15.17 1.52 -9.07
N GLU A 90 14.60 2.06 -10.14
CA GLU A 90 15.15 3.23 -10.84
C GLU A 90 15.15 4.47 -9.92
N ASP A 91 14.22 4.56 -8.96
CA ASP A 91 14.14 5.69 -8.04
C ASP A 91 15.40 5.84 -7.17
N LEU A 92 16.13 4.75 -6.91
CA LEU A 92 17.38 4.77 -6.13
C LEU A 92 18.48 5.59 -6.82
N PHE A 93 18.38 5.77 -8.14
CA PHE A 93 19.35 6.45 -8.98
C PHE A 93 18.90 7.88 -9.36
N GLU A 94 17.74 8.30 -8.87
CA GLU A 94 17.17 9.62 -9.15
C GLU A 94 17.25 10.55 -7.92
N PRO A 95 17.39 11.87 -8.10
CA PRO A 95 17.34 12.82 -6.99
C PRO A 95 15.99 12.74 -6.25
N PRO A 96 15.95 12.86 -4.91
CA PRO A 96 17.08 13.16 -4.03
C PRO A 96 17.90 11.92 -3.60
N LEU A 97 17.44 10.70 -3.90
CA LEU A 97 18.05 9.46 -3.42
C LEU A 97 19.47 9.25 -3.96
N SER A 98 19.70 9.65 -5.22
CA SER A 98 21.03 9.61 -5.83
C SER A 98 22.06 10.48 -5.11
N TYR A 99 21.64 11.60 -4.48
CA TYR A 99 22.54 12.43 -3.67
C TYR A 99 23.03 11.72 -2.42
N PHE A 100 22.30 10.71 -1.95
CA PHE A 100 22.67 9.86 -0.82
C PHE A 100 23.30 8.54 -1.25
N ASN A 101 23.66 8.39 -2.54
CA ASN A 101 24.15 7.15 -3.13
C ASN A 101 23.26 5.93 -2.81
N ALA A 102 21.93 6.13 -2.85
CA ALA A 102 20.99 5.10 -2.41
C ALA A 102 21.11 3.79 -3.21
N GLY A 103 21.37 3.85 -4.52
CA GLY A 103 21.60 2.66 -5.33
C GLY A 103 22.75 1.79 -4.82
N SER A 104 23.95 2.36 -4.68
CA SER A 104 25.12 1.62 -4.17
C SER A 104 24.92 1.14 -2.73
N LYS A 105 24.34 1.99 -1.87
CA LYS A 105 24.07 1.63 -0.47
C LYS A 105 23.03 0.51 -0.36
N GLY A 106 22.02 0.50 -1.22
CA GLY A 106 21.04 -0.58 -1.30
C GLY A 106 21.71 -1.92 -1.65
N VAL A 107 22.57 -1.93 -2.66
CA VAL A 107 23.31 -3.15 -3.03
C VAL A 107 24.25 -3.60 -1.91
N GLU A 108 24.91 -2.69 -1.19
CA GLU A 108 25.77 -3.03 -0.06
C GLU A 108 24.98 -3.66 1.11
N LEU A 109 23.81 -3.11 1.43
CA LEU A 109 23.02 -3.54 2.59
C LEU A 109 22.20 -4.81 2.35
N PHE A 110 21.75 -5.03 1.12
CA PHE A 110 20.84 -6.13 0.80
C PHE A 110 21.48 -7.15 -0.15
N GLY A 111 22.45 -6.76 -0.97
CA GLY A 111 22.79 -7.49 -2.19
C GLY A 111 21.77 -7.24 -3.30
N GLU A 112 22.11 -7.56 -4.55
CA GLU A 112 21.24 -7.25 -5.70
C GLU A 112 19.91 -8.04 -5.65
N GLU A 113 19.97 -9.34 -5.38
CA GLU A 113 18.79 -10.22 -5.38
C GLU A 113 17.78 -9.81 -4.30
N LEU A 114 18.22 -9.69 -3.05
CA LEU A 114 17.33 -9.32 -1.94
C LEU A 114 16.81 -7.88 -2.07
N LEU A 115 17.58 -6.97 -2.69
CA LEU A 115 17.10 -5.61 -2.95
C LEU A 115 15.93 -5.61 -3.93
N VAL A 116 16.03 -6.42 -5.00
CA VAL A 116 14.93 -6.59 -5.97
C VAL A 116 13.72 -7.24 -5.31
N ASP A 117 13.93 -8.33 -4.57
CA ASP A 117 12.87 -9.04 -3.86
C ASP A 117 12.12 -8.13 -2.87
N MET A 118 12.86 -7.28 -2.14
CA MET A 118 12.27 -6.31 -1.22
C MET A 118 11.41 -5.27 -1.95
N ILE A 119 11.84 -4.77 -3.11
CA ILE A 119 11.05 -3.83 -3.92
C ILE A 119 9.78 -4.50 -4.45
N ASP A 120 9.88 -5.74 -4.92
CA ASP A 120 8.74 -6.50 -5.40
C ASP A 120 7.74 -6.78 -4.28
N ASP A 121 8.23 -7.15 -3.08
CA ASP A 121 7.38 -7.41 -1.91
C ASP A 121 6.65 -6.13 -1.45
N LEU A 122 7.32 -4.97 -1.48
CA LEU A 122 6.68 -3.68 -1.24
C LEU A 122 5.55 -3.41 -2.26
N ASN A 123 5.78 -3.69 -3.54
CA ASN A 123 4.75 -3.52 -4.55
C ASN A 123 3.55 -4.46 -4.36
N GLN A 124 3.78 -5.70 -3.92
CA GLN A 124 2.70 -6.66 -3.71
C GLN A 124 1.88 -6.40 -2.45
N ASN A 125 2.53 -5.95 -1.36
CA ASN A 125 1.87 -5.83 -0.06
C ASN A 125 1.39 -4.40 0.24
N ILE A 126 2.05 -3.38 -0.32
CA ILE A 126 1.78 -1.97 0.03
C ILE A 126 1.13 -1.23 -1.13
N PHE A 127 1.72 -1.33 -2.33
CA PHE A 127 1.31 -0.50 -3.47
C PHE A 127 0.36 -1.20 -4.46
N LYS A 128 -0.07 -2.43 -4.16
CA LYS A 128 -0.95 -3.19 -5.02
C LYS A 128 -2.28 -2.47 -5.16
N ARG A 129 -2.48 -1.81 -6.30
CA ARG A 129 -3.75 -1.20 -6.66
C ARG A 129 -4.67 -2.32 -7.13
N ALA A 130 -5.85 -2.46 -6.52
CA ALA A 130 -6.94 -3.20 -7.13
C ALA A 130 -7.26 -2.52 -8.48
N ILE A 131 -6.95 -3.19 -9.59
CA ILE A 131 -7.36 -2.79 -10.95
C ILE A 131 -8.76 -3.33 -11.17
#